data_AF-A0A951VYJ6-F1
#
_entry.id   AF-A0A951VYJ6-F1
#
_cell.length_a   1.000
_cell.length_b   1.000
_cell.length_c   1.000
_cell.angle_alpha   90.00
_cell.angle_beta   90.00
_cell.angle_gamma   90.00
#
_symmetry.space_group_name_H-M   'P 1'
#
loop_
_entity.id
_entity.type
_entity.pdbx_description
1 polymer ?
#
loop_
_entity_poly.entity_id
_entity_poly.type
_entity_poly.pdbx_seq_one_letter_code
_entity_poly.pdbx_strand_id
1 'polypeptide(L)'
;RFSVSRHYLSLANPQNQRCPILGQILPRIDELHDSIFVNEDPLAEEVNMPVSGLTHRYPDRALLYLSHHCAVYCRFCMRKRKVSNALTAPGATDIEKAIQYIKQHSELTEVILSGGDPLSLSNEMLDDLLTELKQISHLSSVRIHSRMPVTLPSRIDSSFSSMLEKHSPLTLVTHFNHSVEISEPSKQAISNLRHAGIMVLNQSVLLKGINDSVTDLKDLFLSLIKIGVKPYYLHQCDEVKGVSHFRVNIEKGISLMKQLRGRIPGIALPTYVIDLPGGGGKVPVDSSYSESGDGKYRFKNYEGQLYELSDFNESE
;
A
#
# COMPACT_ATOMS: atom_id res chain seq x y z
N ARG A 1 17.31 -7.47 -9.19
CA ARG A 1 18.04 -6.23 -9.53
C ARG A 1 18.18 -5.34 -8.28
N PHE A 2 19.06 -4.35 -8.30
CA PHE A 2 19.21 -3.30 -7.28
C PHE A 2 19.13 -1.94 -7.95
N SER A 3 18.35 -1.02 -7.39
CA SER A 3 18.24 0.36 -7.84
C SER A 3 17.73 1.20 -6.67
N VAL A 4 18.33 2.37 -6.49
CA VAL A 4 17.95 3.33 -5.45
C VAL A 4 18.16 4.74 -6.00
N SER A 5 17.20 5.64 -5.75
CA SER A 5 17.37 7.05 -6.06
C SER A 5 18.40 7.70 -5.13
N ARG A 6 19.07 8.76 -5.59
CA ARG A 6 19.99 9.54 -4.74
C ARG A 6 19.28 10.10 -3.50
N HIS A 7 18.05 10.58 -3.67
CA HIS A 7 17.24 11.10 -2.57
C HIS A 7 17.02 10.05 -1.48
N TYR A 8 16.53 8.86 -1.85
CA TYR A 8 16.19 7.85 -0.87
C TYR A 8 17.44 7.31 -0.17
N LEU A 9 18.55 7.17 -0.92
CA LEU A 9 19.83 6.78 -0.33
C LEU A 9 20.36 7.83 0.66
N SER A 10 20.13 9.13 0.43
CA SER A 10 20.58 10.18 1.36
C SER A 10 19.86 10.16 2.72
N LEU A 11 18.74 9.45 2.85
CA LEU A 11 18.06 9.26 4.13
C LEU A 11 18.73 8.19 5.00
N ALA A 12 19.64 7.39 4.43
CA ALA A 12 20.32 6.33 5.14
C ALA A 12 21.35 6.88 6.14
N ASN A 13 21.33 6.35 7.36
CA ASN A 13 22.42 6.50 8.31
C ASN A 13 23.28 5.23 8.29
N PRO A 14 24.48 5.24 7.68
CA PRO A 14 25.34 4.05 7.57
C PRO A 14 25.97 3.64 8.90
N GLN A 15 26.05 4.53 9.89
CA GLN A 15 26.55 4.20 11.23
C GLN A 15 25.49 3.45 12.06
N ASN A 16 24.21 3.58 11.72
CA ASN A 16 23.14 2.82 12.35
C ASN A 16 23.06 1.40 11.74
N GLN A 17 23.49 0.39 12.48
CA GLN A 17 23.41 -1.02 12.05
C GLN A 17 21.97 -1.50 11.79
N ARG A 18 20.97 -0.83 12.38
CA ARG A 18 19.54 -1.07 12.16
C ARG A 18 18.90 0.05 11.34
N CYS A 19 19.65 0.65 10.43
CA CYS A 19 19.13 1.71 9.57
C CYS A 19 17.91 1.21 8.76
N PRO A 20 16.70 1.76 9.00
CA PRO A 20 15.48 1.27 8.38
C PRO A 20 15.46 1.54 6.86
N ILE A 21 16.21 2.55 6.39
CA ILE A 21 16.35 2.84 4.97
C ILE A 21 17.19 1.75 4.29
N LEU A 22 18.38 1.45 4.83
CA LEU A 22 19.25 0.42 4.28
C LEU A 22 18.61 -0.98 4.34
N GLY A 23 17.90 -1.27 5.43
CA GLY A 23 17.14 -2.52 5.59
C GLY A 23 16.11 -2.75 4.49
N GLN A 24 15.57 -1.69 3.88
CA GLN A 24 14.59 -1.79 2.80
C GLN A 24 15.18 -1.90 1.39
N ILE A 25 16.47 -1.59 1.19
CA ILE A 25 17.07 -1.45 -0.16
C ILE A 25 18.30 -2.32 -0.40
N LEU A 26 19.09 -2.62 0.64
CA LEU A 26 20.32 -3.40 0.46
C LEU A 26 19.97 -4.89 0.32
N PRO A 27 20.37 -5.55 -0.78
CA PRO A 27 20.16 -6.98 -0.94
C PRO A 27 20.84 -7.79 0.17
N ARG A 28 20.16 -8.83 0.66
CA ARG A 28 20.73 -9.80 1.62
C ARG A 28 20.86 -11.19 1.02
N ILE A 29 21.83 -11.96 1.51
CA ILE A 29 22.03 -13.34 1.07
C ILE A 29 20.83 -14.25 1.42
N ASP A 30 20.11 -13.90 2.50
CA ASP A 30 18.86 -14.54 2.93
C ASP A 30 17.81 -14.56 1.82
N GLU A 31 17.84 -13.57 0.92
CA GLU A 31 16.90 -13.48 -0.19
C GLU A 31 17.09 -14.56 -1.25
N LEU A 32 18.28 -15.18 -1.31
CA LEU A 32 18.60 -16.28 -2.23
C LEU A 32 18.20 -17.64 -1.65
N HIS A 33 18.14 -17.77 -0.32
CA HIS A 33 17.97 -19.03 0.39
C HIS A 33 16.66 -19.09 1.17
N ASP A 34 15.59 -18.49 0.61
CA ASP A 34 14.26 -18.55 1.21
C ASP A 34 13.59 -19.88 0.88
N SER A 35 13.62 -20.81 1.84
CA SER A 35 12.95 -22.11 1.75
C SER A 35 11.51 -22.09 2.30
N ILE A 36 11.10 -20.99 2.95
CA ILE A 36 9.79 -20.88 3.58
C ILE A 36 8.75 -20.48 2.53
N PHE A 37 9.06 -19.46 1.72
CA PHE A 37 8.17 -18.98 0.67
C PHE A 37 8.73 -19.34 -0.70
N VAL A 38 8.11 -20.33 -1.33
CA VAL A 38 8.54 -20.85 -2.65
C VAL A 38 7.67 -20.36 -3.80
N ASN A 39 6.47 -19.85 -3.51
CA ASN A 39 5.57 -19.33 -4.53
C ASN A 39 6.04 -17.93 -5.00
N GLU A 40 6.17 -17.76 -6.32
CA GLU A 40 6.54 -16.48 -6.93
C GLU A 40 5.34 -15.54 -7.11
N ASP A 41 4.11 -16.09 -7.15
CA ASP A 41 2.85 -15.35 -7.22
C ASP A 41 1.86 -15.82 -6.12
N PRO A 42 2.13 -15.53 -4.84
CA PRO A 42 1.28 -15.97 -3.74
C PRO A 42 -0.12 -15.36 -3.80
N LEU A 43 -0.28 -14.19 -4.45
CA LEU A 43 -1.56 -13.48 -4.52
C LEU A 43 -2.39 -13.83 -5.76
N ALA A 44 -1.91 -14.80 -6.56
CA ALA A 44 -2.55 -15.28 -7.78
C ALA A 44 -2.89 -14.13 -8.75
N GLU A 45 -2.00 -13.15 -8.90
CA GLU A 45 -2.22 -12.02 -9.79
C GLU A 45 -2.33 -12.47 -11.25
N GLU A 46 -1.54 -13.46 -11.70
CA GLU A 46 -1.63 -13.98 -13.07
C GLU A 46 -2.93 -14.74 -13.33
N VAL A 47 -3.40 -15.52 -12.37
CA VAL A 47 -4.64 -16.31 -12.52
C VAL A 47 -5.85 -15.38 -12.62
N ASN A 48 -5.82 -14.24 -11.92
CA ASN A 48 -6.86 -13.23 -11.94
C ASN A 48 -6.62 -12.15 -13.02
N MET A 49 -5.85 -12.45 -14.07
CA MET A 49 -5.51 -11.51 -15.15
C MET A 49 -6.30 -11.82 -16.43
N PRO A 50 -7.55 -11.33 -16.57
CA PRO A 50 -8.38 -11.60 -17.76
C PRO A 50 -7.76 -11.08 -19.06
N VAL A 51 -6.99 -9.99 -18.97
CA VAL A 51 -6.18 -9.45 -20.07
C VAL A 51 -4.82 -9.03 -19.53
N SER A 52 -3.80 -9.14 -20.38
CA SER A 52 -2.42 -8.74 -20.05
C SER A 52 -2.39 -7.35 -19.39
N GLY A 53 -1.78 -7.26 -18.21
CA GLY A 53 -1.66 -6.00 -17.50
C GLY A 53 -2.89 -5.55 -16.70
N LEU A 54 -3.94 -6.36 -16.57
CA LEU A 54 -5.10 -6.04 -15.73
C LEU A 54 -5.47 -7.21 -14.82
N THR A 55 -5.33 -7.05 -13.50
CA THR A 55 -5.83 -8.03 -12.51
C THR A 55 -7.24 -7.63 -12.07
N HIS A 56 -8.22 -8.50 -12.29
CA HIS A 56 -9.60 -8.34 -11.84
C HIS A 56 -9.94 -9.44 -10.82
N ARG A 57 -9.61 -9.17 -9.55
CA ARG A 57 -9.77 -10.13 -8.44
C ARG A 57 -11.04 -9.90 -7.62
N TYR A 58 -11.43 -8.64 -7.45
CA TYR A 58 -12.62 -8.25 -6.69
C TYR A 58 -13.75 -7.89 -7.65
N PRO A 59 -15.02 -8.12 -7.30
CA PRO A 59 -16.13 -7.92 -8.23
C PRO A 59 -16.27 -6.52 -8.82
N ASP A 60 -15.81 -5.49 -8.09
CA ASP A 60 -16.11 -4.09 -8.36
C ASP A 60 -14.88 -3.25 -8.73
N ARG A 61 -13.69 -3.86 -8.79
CA ARG A 61 -12.45 -3.11 -9.02
C ARG A 61 -11.34 -3.94 -9.64
N ALA A 62 -10.59 -3.28 -10.51
CA ALA A 62 -9.45 -3.87 -11.21
C ALA A 62 -8.15 -3.11 -10.93
N LEU A 63 -7.02 -3.83 -10.96
CA LEU A 63 -5.68 -3.27 -10.84
C LEU A 63 -4.98 -3.31 -12.19
N LEU A 64 -4.65 -2.14 -12.72
CA LEU A 64 -3.98 -1.93 -14.00
C LEU A 64 -2.48 -1.73 -13.79
N TYR A 65 -1.67 -2.63 -14.34
CA TYR A 65 -0.22 -2.51 -14.39
C TYR A 65 0.16 -1.51 -15.48
N LEU A 66 0.92 -0.47 -15.12
CA LEU A 66 1.36 0.56 -16.09
C LEU A 66 2.86 0.54 -16.38
N SER A 67 3.64 -0.02 -15.46
CA SER A 67 5.09 0.02 -15.53
C SER A 67 5.66 -1.07 -14.65
N HIS A 68 6.82 -1.61 -15.01
CA HIS A 68 7.65 -2.45 -14.13
C HIS A 68 8.86 -1.70 -13.57
N HIS A 69 8.96 -0.39 -13.79
CA HIS A 69 10.03 0.45 -13.28
C HIS A 69 9.65 1.06 -11.93
N CYS A 70 10.62 1.13 -11.02
CA CYS A 70 10.53 1.83 -9.75
C CYS A 70 11.80 2.67 -9.55
N ALA A 71 11.69 3.83 -8.89
CA ALA A 71 12.86 4.61 -8.49
C ALA A 71 13.71 3.90 -7.42
N VAL A 72 13.09 3.02 -6.63
CA VAL A 72 13.75 2.16 -5.63
C VAL A 72 13.12 0.77 -5.71
N TYR A 73 13.96 -0.26 -5.84
CA TYR A 73 13.48 -1.65 -5.75
C TYR A 73 13.52 -2.13 -4.30
N CYS A 74 12.36 -2.09 -3.65
CA CYS A 74 12.17 -2.53 -2.26
C CYS A 74 12.52 -4.01 -2.11
N ARG A 75 13.32 -4.38 -1.09
CA ARG A 75 13.70 -5.79 -0.85
C ARG A 75 12.54 -6.67 -0.41
N PHE A 76 11.47 -6.06 0.08
CA PHE A 76 10.22 -6.71 0.48
C PHE A 76 9.11 -6.61 -0.59
N CYS A 77 9.44 -6.28 -1.84
CA CYS A 77 8.44 -6.07 -2.90
C CYS A 77 7.61 -7.33 -3.18
N MET A 78 6.28 -7.23 -3.05
CA MET A 78 5.37 -8.35 -3.36
C MET A 78 5.43 -8.79 -4.84
N ARG A 79 5.92 -7.91 -5.74
CA ARG A 79 6.02 -8.14 -7.18
C ARG A 79 7.45 -8.35 -7.66
N LYS A 80 8.34 -8.84 -6.79
CA LYS A 80 9.76 -9.05 -7.12
C LYS A 80 9.99 -9.93 -8.37
N ARG A 81 9.06 -10.84 -8.70
CA ARG A 81 9.06 -11.65 -9.93
C ARG A 81 8.82 -10.87 -11.24
N LYS A 82 8.10 -9.73 -11.18
CA LYS A 82 7.65 -8.93 -12.33
C LYS A 82 8.44 -7.63 -12.46
N VAL A 83 8.50 -6.89 -11.36
CA VAL A 83 9.13 -5.58 -11.30
C VAL A 83 10.60 -5.70 -11.70
N SER A 84 11.06 -4.73 -12.48
CA SER A 84 12.38 -4.66 -13.11
C SER A 84 12.60 -5.58 -14.32
N ASN A 85 11.62 -6.39 -14.73
CA ASN A 85 11.68 -7.19 -15.96
C ASN A 85 10.95 -6.49 -17.13
N ALA A 86 11.72 -5.85 -18.01
CA ALA A 86 11.19 -5.10 -19.15
C ALA A 86 10.45 -5.98 -20.18
N LEU A 87 10.76 -7.28 -20.27
CA LEU A 87 10.10 -8.21 -21.19
C LEU A 87 8.64 -8.49 -20.82
N THR A 88 8.29 -8.23 -19.56
CA THR A 88 6.94 -8.47 -19.03
C THR A 88 6.21 -7.16 -18.72
N ALA A 89 6.85 -6.02 -18.99
CA ALA A 89 6.23 -4.72 -18.76
C ALA A 89 5.09 -4.51 -19.77
N PRO A 90 3.92 -4.04 -19.32
CA PRO A 90 2.79 -3.81 -20.21
C PRO A 90 3.13 -2.73 -21.25
N GLY A 91 2.86 -3.04 -22.51
CA GLY A 91 3.00 -2.09 -23.62
C GLY A 91 1.73 -1.29 -23.88
N ALA A 92 1.78 -0.35 -24.83
CA ALA A 92 0.62 0.45 -25.22
C ALA A 92 -0.60 -0.40 -25.60
N THR A 93 -0.39 -1.46 -26.39
CA THR A 93 -1.46 -2.39 -26.78
C THR A 93 -2.07 -3.16 -25.60
N ASP A 94 -1.28 -3.47 -24.57
CA ASP A 94 -1.81 -4.12 -23.35
C ASP A 94 -2.70 -3.14 -22.57
N ILE A 95 -2.26 -1.89 -22.44
CA ILE A 95 -3.03 -0.82 -21.79
C ILE A 95 -4.34 -0.56 -22.53
N GLU A 96 -4.31 -0.49 -23.87
CA GLU A 96 -5.52 -0.33 -24.69
C GLU A 96 -6.51 -1.48 -24.46
N LYS A 97 -6.04 -2.74 -24.48
CA LYS A 97 -6.88 -3.91 -24.20
C LYS A 97 -7.46 -3.87 -22.78
N ALA A 98 -6.68 -3.44 -21.80
CA ALA A 98 -7.15 -3.28 -20.43
C ALA A 98 -8.23 -2.20 -20.30
N ILE A 99 -8.08 -1.06 -20.97
CA ILE A 99 -9.11 -0.01 -21.01
C ILE A 99 -10.38 -0.53 -21.69
N GLN A 100 -10.26 -1.28 -22.80
CA GLN A 100 -11.42 -1.89 -23.45
C GLN A 100 -12.14 -2.89 -22.55
N TYR A 101 -11.39 -3.72 -21.82
CA TYR A 101 -11.95 -4.60 -20.81
C TYR A 101 -12.74 -3.79 -19.77
N ILE A 102 -12.16 -2.73 -19.21
CA ILE A 102 -12.84 -1.87 -18.22
C ILE A 102 -14.13 -1.25 -18.80
N LYS A 103 -14.10 -0.77 -20.06
CA LYS A 103 -15.28 -0.22 -20.74
C LYS A 103 -16.41 -1.24 -20.92
N GLN A 104 -16.09 -2.53 -21.04
CA GLN A 104 -17.06 -3.61 -21.25
C GLN A 104 -17.65 -4.20 -19.95
N HIS A 105 -17.06 -3.91 -18.80
CA HIS A 105 -17.42 -4.50 -17.51
C HIS A 105 -17.96 -3.41 -16.57
N SER A 106 -19.28 -3.18 -16.63
CA SER A 106 -19.96 -2.09 -15.92
C SER A 106 -20.03 -2.27 -14.40
N GLU A 107 -19.77 -3.49 -13.90
CA GLU A 107 -19.64 -3.79 -12.48
C GLU A 107 -18.39 -3.15 -11.86
N LEU A 108 -17.36 -2.84 -12.67
CA LEU A 108 -16.17 -2.16 -12.22
C LEU A 108 -16.51 -0.72 -11.85
N THR A 109 -16.41 -0.36 -10.59
CA THR A 109 -16.61 1.03 -10.13
C THR A 109 -15.31 1.73 -9.78
N GLU A 110 -14.21 0.97 -9.68
CA GLU A 110 -12.88 1.51 -9.38
C GLU A 110 -11.78 0.90 -10.24
N VAL A 111 -10.84 1.75 -10.66
CA VAL A 111 -9.58 1.33 -11.29
C VAL A 111 -8.39 1.77 -10.45
N ILE A 112 -7.49 0.83 -10.16
CA ILE A 112 -6.26 1.07 -9.40
C ILE A 112 -5.05 1.03 -10.35
N LEU A 113 -4.40 2.17 -10.55
CA LEU A 113 -3.16 2.30 -11.31
C LEU A 113 -1.97 1.84 -10.46
N SER A 114 -1.25 0.82 -10.91
CA SER A 114 -0.18 0.19 -10.14
C SER A 114 0.87 -0.50 -11.04
N GLY A 115 1.59 -1.46 -10.45
CA GLY A 115 2.60 -2.30 -11.06
C GLY A 115 3.91 -2.21 -10.28
N GLY A 116 4.95 -1.71 -10.94
CA GLY A 116 6.13 -1.14 -10.30
C GLY A 116 5.75 0.18 -9.65
N ASP A 117 5.91 1.29 -10.38
CA ASP A 117 5.41 2.58 -9.96
C ASP A 117 4.75 3.33 -11.14
N PRO A 118 3.44 3.61 -11.11
CA PRO A 118 2.74 4.26 -12.21
C PRO A 118 3.25 5.69 -12.46
N LEU A 119 3.83 6.34 -11.44
CA LEU A 119 4.40 7.68 -11.59
C LEU A 119 5.79 7.65 -12.24
N SER A 120 6.27 6.50 -12.71
CA SER A 120 7.40 6.43 -13.65
C SER A 120 7.03 6.86 -15.07
N LEU A 121 5.73 6.91 -15.41
CA LEU A 121 5.27 7.42 -16.69
C LEU A 121 5.45 8.94 -16.77
N SER A 122 5.52 9.47 -18.01
CA SER A 122 5.54 10.91 -18.26
C SER A 122 4.21 11.54 -17.87
N ASN A 123 4.18 12.88 -17.74
CA ASN A 123 2.94 13.59 -17.41
C ASN A 123 1.90 13.38 -18.51
N GLU A 124 2.32 13.40 -19.77
CA GLU A 124 1.47 13.26 -20.95
C GLU A 124 0.78 11.89 -20.97
N MET A 125 1.56 10.81 -20.85
CA MET A 125 1.01 9.45 -20.85
C MET A 125 0.00 9.22 -19.71
N LEU A 126 0.25 9.83 -18.55
CA LEU A 126 -0.66 9.71 -17.41
C LEU A 126 -1.90 10.60 -17.57
N ASP A 127 -1.76 11.80 -18.15
CA ASP A 127 -2.87 12.72 -18.47
C ASP A 127 -3.84 12.06 -19.46
N ASP A 128 -3.31 11.44 -20.52
CA ASP A 128 -4.08 10.71 -21.54
C ASP A 128 -4.85 9.54 -20.92
N LEU A 129 -4.17 8.72 -20.12
CA LEU A 129 -4.80 7.57 -19.46
C LEU A 129 -5.90 8.00 -18.48
N LEU A 130 -5.64 9.01 -17.65
CA LEU A 130 -6.63 9.50 -16.69
C LEU A 130 -7.83 10.13 -17.42
N THR A 131 -7.60 10.82 -18.54
CA THR A 131 -8.66 11.36 -19.40
C THR A 131 -9.56 10.23 -19.93
N GLU A 132 -8.96 9.16 -20.47
CA GLU A 132 -9.71 7.99 -20.96
C GLU A 132 -10.54 7.32 -19.87
N LEU A 133 -9.96 7.10 -18.68
CA LEU A 133 -10.67 6.49 -17.56
C LEU A 133 -11.81 7.38 -17.05
N LYS A 134 -11.61 8.71 -17.02
CA LYS A 134 -12.63 9.67 -16.58
C LYS A 134 -13.85 9.73 -17.50
N GLN A 135 -13.73 9.29 -18.76
CA GLN A 135 -14.85 9.19 -19.70
C GLN A 135 -15.73 7.95 -19.49
N ILE A 136 -15.28 6.98 -18.69
CA ILE A 136 -16.02 5.74 -18.43
C ILE A 136 -17.06 6.01 -17.34
N SER A 137 -18.34 6.06 -17.73
CA SER A 137 -19.44 6.55 -16.87
C SER A 137 -19.72 5.70 -15.63
N HIS A 138 -19.41 4.40 -15.64
CA HIS A 138 -19.59 3.51 -14.49
C HIS A 138 -18.45 3.58 -13.46
N LEU A 139 -17.32 4.23 -13.79
CA LEU A 139 -16.25 4.43 -12.82
C LEU A 139 -16.59 5.56 -11.85
N SER A 140 -16.56 5.22 -10.56
CA SER A 140 -16.75 6.16 -9.45
C SER A 140 -15.42 6.67 -8.88
N SER A 141 -14.33 5.91 -9.03
CA SER A 141 -13.02 6.31 -8.55
C SER A 141 -11.85 5.77 -9.39
N VAL A 142 -10.80 6.58 -9.47
CA VAL A 142 -9.47 6.14 -9.93
C VAL A 142 -8.47 6.36 -8.80
N ARG A 143 -7.68 5.32 -8.52
CA ARG A 143 -6.72 5.31 -7.42
C ARG A 143 -5.32 4.98 -7.91
N ILE A 144 -4.33 5.76 -7.50
CA ILE A 144 -2.93 5.62 -7.92
C ILE A 144 -2.11 5.06 -6.76
N HIS A 145 -1.45 3.92 -6.95
CA HIS A 145 -0.53 3.35 -5.96
C HIS A 145 0.90 3.69 -6.34
N SER A 146 1.56 4.60 -5.61
CA SER A 146 2.91 5.05 -5.96
C SER A 146 3.79 5.27 -4.73
N ARG A 147 5.04 4.81 -4.81
CA ARG A 147 6.06 5.08 -3.79
C ARG A 147 6.89 6.31 -4.13
N MET A 148 6.71 6.95 -5.30
CA MET A 148 7.44 8.17 -5.68
C MET A 148 7.39 9.30 -4.65
N PRO A 149 6.28 9.60 -3.95
CA PRO A 149 6.31 10.63 -2.90
C PRO A 149 7.33 10.36 -1.78
N VAL A 150 7.70 9.10 -1.59
CA VAL A 150 8.72 8.64 -0.64
C VAL A 150 10.09 8.57 -1.31
N THR A 151 10.18 7.92 -2.47
CA THR A 151 11.45 7.49 -3.06
C THR A 151 12.03 8.47 -4.08
N LEU A 152 11.21 9.30 -4.71
CA LEU A 152 11.62 10.31 -5.67
C LEU A 152 10.64 11.50 -5.62
N PRO A 153 10.57 12.22 -4.50
CA PRO A 153 9.56 13.26 -4.28
C PRO A 153 9.61 14.40 -5.31
N SER A 154 10.76 14.62 -5.96
CA SER A 154 10.90 15.57 -7.06
C SER A 154 10.04 15.24 -8.29
N ARG A 155 9.50 14.01 -8.39
CA ARG A 155 8.50 13.65 -9.42
C ARG A 155 7.21 14.45 -9.27
N ILE A 156 6.91 14.93 -8.07
CA ILE A 156 5.69 15.65 -7.69
C ILE A 156 5.96 17.16 -7.70
N ASP A 157 6.28 17.68 -8.88
CA ASP A 157 6.48 19.10 -9.11
C ASP A 157 5.15 19.82 -9.41
N SER A 158 5.23 21.12 -9.72
CA SER A 158 4.07 21.93 -10.06
C SER A 158 3.36 21.44 -11.33
N SER A 159 4.11 21.08 -12.36
CA SER A 159 3.56 20.57 -13.63
C SER A 159 2.76 19.29 -13.42
N PHE A 160 3.30 18.35 -12.66
CA PHE A 160 2.62 17.11 -12.31
C PHE A 160 1.37 17.35 -11.47
N SER A 161 1.45 18.24 -10.48
CA SER A 161 0.32 18.56 -9.60
C SER A 161 -0.83 19.21 -10.38
N SER A 162 -0.52 20.16 -11.27
CA SER A 162 -1.52 20.78 -12.15
C SER A 162 -2.12 19.80 -13.16
N MET A 163 -1.37 18.78 -13.61
CA MET A 163 -1.94 17.72 -14.44
C MET A 163 -2.96 16.90 -13.64
N LEU A 164 -2.63 16.47 -12.42
CA LEU A 164 -3.55 15.68 -11.60
C LEU A 164 -4.83 16.43 -11.21
N GLU A 165 -4.76 17.74 -11.01
CA GLU A 165 -5.91 18.58 -10.64
C GLU A 165 -7.06 18.47 -11.66
N LYS A 166 -6.76 18.34 -12.95
CA LYS A 166 -7.75 18.15 -14.03
C LYS A 166 -8.62 16.90 -13.85
N HIS A 167 -8.09 15.91 -13.13
CA HIS A 167 -8.65 14.56 -13.02
C HIS A 167 -9.36 14.30 -11.69
N SER A 168 -9.51 15.33 -10.85
CA SER A 168 -10.24 15.23 -9.58
C SER A 168 -11.67 14.67 -9.77
N PRO A 169 -12.19 13.84 -8.83
CA PRO A 169 -11.51 13.33 -7.64
C PRO A 169 -10.56 12.16 -7.94
N LEU A 170 -9.35 12.21 -7.36
CA LEU A 170 -8.39 11.09 -7.36
C LEU A 170 -7.92 10.77 -5.94
N THR A 171 -7.57 9.50 -5.74
CA THR A 171 -6.88 9.04 -4.52
C THR A 171 -5.48 8.58 -4.87
N LEU A 172 -4.47 9.02 -4.10
CA LEU A 172 -3.12 8.48 -4.17
C LEU A 172 -2.79 7.71 -2.90
N VAL A 173 -2.44 6.43 -3.04
CA VAL A 173 -1.93 5.60 -1.94
C VAL A 173 -0.42 5.53 -2.03
N THR A 174 0.25 6.17 -1.06
CA THR A 174 1.70 6.15 -0.92
C THR A 174 2.18 4.99 -0.05
N HIS A 175 3.50 4.78 0.06
CA HIS A 175 4.09 3.60 0.68
C HIS A 175 5.29 3.91 1.61
N PHE A 176 5.06 4.74 2.62
CA PHE A 176 5.94 4.91 3.79
C PHE A 176 5.87 3.69 4.72
N ASN A 177 7.02 3.26 5.22
CA ASN A 177 7.22 2.17 6.19
C ASN A 177 7.96 2.63 7.44
N HIS A 178 8.59 3.80 7.44
CA HIS A 178 9.29 4.31 8.63
C HIS A 178 9.25 5.84 8.68
N SER A 179 9.19 6.43 9.89
CA SER A 179 9.12 7.90 10.07
C SER A 179 10.31 8.65 9.46
N VAL A 180 11.50 8.03 9.46
CA VAL A 180 12.74 8.54 8.81
C VAL A 180 12.56 8.80 7.31
N GLU A 181 11.63 8.12 6.64
CA GLU A 181 11.34 8.37 5.22
C GLU A 181 10.61 9.71 4.98
N ILE A 182 10.02 10.29 6.02
CA ILE A 182 9.27 11.56 5.96
C ILE A 182 10.25 12.75 6.03
N SER A 183 10.98 12.93 4.93
CA SER A 183 11.93 14.01 4.69
C SER A 183 11.23 15.31 4.25
N GLU A 184 11.90 16.46 4.34
CA GLU A 184 11.36 17.74 3.84
C GLU A 184 10.90 17.67 2.36
N PRO A 185 11.67 17.08 1.41
CA PRO A 185 11.18 16.90 0.04
C PRO A 185 9.89 16.06 -0.04
N SER A 186 9.77 14.99 0.76
CA SER A 186 8.54 14.18 0.79
C SER A 186 7.35 14.97 1.36
N LYS A 187 7.55 15.79 2.39
CA LYS A 187 6.53 16.69 2.94
C LYS A 187 6.04 17.68 1.90
N GLN A 188 6.95 18.26 1.12
CA GLN A 188 6.59 19.16 0.03
C GLN A 188 5.80 18.44 -1.08
N ALA A 189 6.23 17.24 -1.48
CA ALA A 189 5.50 16.43 -2.46
C ALA A 189 4.07 16.12 -1.98
N ILE A 190 3.91 15.71 -0.72
CA ILE A 190 2.58 15.50 -0.12
C ILE A 190 1.77 16.79 -0.08
N SER A 191 2.38 17.91 0.29
CA SER A 191 1.72 19.22 0.27
C SER A 191 1.19 19.57 -1.12
N ASN A 192 1.99 19.37 -2.17
CA ASN A 192 1.60 19.62 -3.55
C ASN A 192 0.39 18.75 -3.97
N LEU A 193 0.42 17.45 -3.66
CA LEU A 193 -0.72 16.54 -3.94
C LEU A 193 -1.99 17.01 -3.25
N ARG A 194 -1.90 17.40 -1.98
CA ARG A 194 -3.07 17.84 -1.21
C ARG A 194 -3.64 19.16 -1.72
N HIS A 195 -2.80 20.11 -2.14
CA HIS A 195 -3.25 21.36 -2.75
C HIS A 195 -3.93 21.13 -4.11
N ALA A 196 -3.52 20.11 -4.87
CA ALA A 196 -4.20 19.68 -6.09
C ALA A 196 -5.52 18.90 -5.82
N GLY A 197 -6.01 18.88 -4.58
CA GLY A 197 -7.26 18.22 -4.20
C GLY A 197 -7.18 16.69 -4.10
N ILE A 198 -5.97 16.11 -4.11
CA ILE A 198 -5.79 14.66 -4.09
C ILE A 198 -5.91 14.12 -2.67
N MET A 199 -6.78 13.12 -2.47
CA MET A 199 -6.82 12.38 -1.21
C MET A 199 -5.58 11.50 -1.09
N VAL A 200 -4.76 11.72 -0.05
CA VAL A 200 -3.53 10.94 0.16
C VAL A 200 -3.69 9.95 1.30
N LEU A 201 -3.54 8.68 0.96
CA LEU A 201 -3.55 7.54 1.88
C LEU A 201 -2.16 6.93 1.95
N ASN A 202 -1.85 6.20 3.02
CA ASN A 202 -0.62 5.41 3.09
C ASN A 202 -0.89 3.95 3.43
N GLN A 203 -0.32 3.05 2.64
CA GLN A 203 -0.16 1.65 3.00
C GLN A 203 1.29 1.41 3.46
N SER A 204 1.47 0.75 4.60
CA SER A 204 2.77 0.28 5.09
C SER A 204 2.78 -1.24 5.08
N VAL A 205 3.97 -1.85 5.14
CA VAL A 205 4.15 -3.28 5.39
C VAL A 205 4.82 -3.44 6.75
N LEU A 206 4.33 -4.37 7.57
CA LEU A 206 4.94 -4.75 8.83
C LEU A 206 6.19 -5.59 8.55
N LEU A 207 7.36 -5.02 8.83
CA LEU A 207 8.67 -5.53 8.43
C LEU A 207 9.58 -5.67 9.65
N LYS A 208 10.05 -6.90 9.88
CA LYS A 208 10.97 -7.26 10.96
C LYS A 208 12.25 -6.43 10.89
N GLY A 209 12.60 -5.80 12.01
CA GLY A 209 13.80 -4.97 12.13
C GLY A 209 13.71 -3.62 11.42
N ILE A 210 12.52 -3.22 10.93
CA ILE A 210 12.28 -1.91 10.32
C ILE A 210 11.21 -1.16 11.11
N ASN A 211 10.00 -1.73 11.24
CA ASN A 211 8.87 -1.06 11.89
C ASN A 211 8.04 -2.03 12.75
N ASP A 212 8.68 -3.08 13.28
CA ASP A 212 8.02 -4.12 14.07
C ASP A 212 8.03 -3.84 15.58
N SER A 213 7.89 -2.56 15.95
CA SER A 213 7.76 -2.09 17.34
C SER A 213 6.66 -1.05 17.49
N VAL A 214 6.11 -0.91 18.71
CA VAL A 214 5.08 0.09 19.00
C VAL A 214 5.59 1.51 18.75
N THR A 215 6.85 1.78 19.10
CA THR A 215 7.48 3.08 18.91
C THR A 215 7.57 3.44 17.44
N ASP A 216 8.11 2.54 16.60
CA ASP A 216 8.31 2.81 15.17
C ASP A 216 6.98 3.04 14.45
N LEU A 217 5.96 2.21 14.74
CA LEU A 217 4.63 2.35 14.16
C LEU A 217 3.92 3.61 14.66
N LYS A 218 3.99 3.91 15.96
CA LYS A 218 3.43 5.15 16.52
C LYS A 218 4.04 6.38 15.86
N ASP A 219 5.36 6.41 15.75
CA ASP A 219 6.09 7.54 15.15
C ASP A 219 5.74 7.70 13.67
N LEU A 220 5.66 6.59 12.91
CA LEU A 220 5.22 6.61 11.52
C LEU A 220 3.79 7.16 11.40
N PHE A 221 2.83 6.56 12.11
CA PHE A 221 1.41 6.89 11.97
C PHE A 221 1.09 8.33 12.38
N LEU A 222 1.68 8.81 13.48
CA LEU A 222 1.50 10.20 13.90
C LEU A 222 2.18 11.17 12.92
N SER A 223 3.34 10.81 12.36
CA SER A 223 4.03 11.66 11.40
C SER A 223 3.28 11.76 10.06
N LEU A 224 2.65 10.67 9.60
CA LEU A 224 1.77 10.69 8.43
C LEU A 224 0.60 11.65 8.61
N ILE A 225 -0.08 11.61 9.77
CA ILE A 225 -1.17 12.54 10.06
C ILE A 225 -0.70 13.99 10.06
N LYS A 226 0.48 14.29 10.62
CA LYS A 226 1.05 15.65 10.65
C LYS A 226 1.25 16.25 9.26
N ILE A 227 1.48 15.42 8.24
CA ILE A 227 1.66 15.87 6.86
C ILE A 227 0.38 15.75 6.02
N GLY A 228 -0.75 15.37 6.66
CA GLY A 228 -2.04 15.24 6.02
C GLY A 228 -2.22 13.95 5.20
N VAL A 229 -1.48 12.89 5.53
CA VAL A 229 -1.63 11.55 4.94
C VAL A 229 -2.36 10.65 5.92
N LYS A 230 -3.44 9.99 5.47
CA LYS A 230 -4.21 9.05 6.28
C LYS A 230 -3.54 7.67 6.26
N PRO A 231 -3.10 7.11 7.40
CA PRO A 231 -2.72 5.70 7.49
C PRO A 231 -3.93 4.84 7.12
N TYR A 232 -3.80 4.06 6.05
CA TYR A 232 -4.87 3.26 5.46
C TYR A 232 -4.71 1.79 5.84
N TYR A 233 -3.62 1.17 5.40
CA TYR A 233 -3.32 -0.22 5.71
C TYR A 233 -1.94 -0.39 6.34
N LEU A 234 -1.86 -1.29 7.31
CA LEU A 234 -0.64 -1.99 7.66
C LEU A 234 -0.77 -3.40 7.10
N HIS A 235 0.02 -3.74 6.09
CA HIS A 235 0.02 -5.07 5.49
C HIS A 235 0.93 -5.99 6.29
N GLN A 236 0.46 -7.21 6.54
CA GLN A 236 1.39 -8.31 6.79
C GLN A 236 2.30 -8.49 5.56
N CYS A 237 3.59 -8.71 5.77
CA CYS A 237 4.52 -8.98 4.68
C CYS A 237 4.11 -10.26 3.94
N ASP A 238 3.86 -10.16 2.64
CA ASP A 238 3.35 -11.26 1.79
C ASP A 238 4.30 -12.47 1.73
N GLU A 239 3.76 -13.63 1.35
CA GLU A 239 4.48 -14.91 1.24
C GLU A 239 5.27 -15.03 -0.08
N VAL A 240 6.02 -13.99 -0.42
CA VAL A 240 6.81 -13.95 -1.65
C VAL A 240 8.20 -14.52 -1.41
N LYS A 241 8.72 -15.24 -2.40
CA LYS A 241 10.09 -15.77 -2.36
C LYS A 241 11.14 -14.68 -2.10
N GLY A 242 11.98 -14.93 -1.11
CA GLY A 242 13.10 -14.08 -0.75
C GLY A 242 12.74 -12.97 0.24
N VAL A 243 11.60 -13.04 0.92
CA VAL A 243 11.17 -12.03 1.91
C VAL A 243 10.91 -12.59 3.31
N SER A 244 11.09 -13.90 3.55
CA SER A 244 10.80 -14.51 4.86
C SER A 244 11.53 -13.87 6.03
N HIS A 245 12.76 -13.38 5.81
CA HIS A 245 13.53 -12.63 6.81
C HIS A 245 12.91 -11.28 7.23
N PHE A 246 11.99 -10.71 6.44
CA PHE A 246 11.20 -9.52 6.82
C PHE A 246 9.94 -9.88 7.60
N ARG A 247 9.53 -11.16 7.64
CA ARG A 247 8.23 -11.51 8.16
C ARG A 247 8.17 -11.38 9.68
N VAL A 248 7.04 -10.85 10.14
CA VAL A 248 6.68 -10.72 11.54
C VAL A 248 5.58 -11.74 11.85
N ASN A 249 5.63 -12.38 13.02
CA ASN A 249 4.55 -13.28 13.47
C ASN A 249 3.22 -12.51 13.52
N ILE A 250 2.14 -13.12 13.03
CA ILE A 250 0.81 -12.47 12.99
C ILE A 250 0.38 -12.04 14.39
N GLU A 251 0.56 -12.90 15.40
CA GLU A 251 0.30 -12.58 16.82
C GLU A 251 1.05 -11.34 17.32
N LYS A 252 2.30 -11.14 16.85
CA LYS A 252 3.05 -9.93 17.16
C LYS A 252 2.40 -8.71 16.48
N GLY A 253 1.98 -8.83 15.22
CA GLY A 253 1.22 -7.78 14.52
C GLY A 253 -0.08 -7.40 15.25
N ILE A 254 -0.88 -8.38 15.65
CA ILE A 254 -2.11 -8.19 16.44
C ILE A 254 -1.79 -7.46 17.75
N SER A 255 -0.77 -7.91 18.46
CA SER A 255 -0.34 -7.30 19.74
C SER A 255 0.11 -5.85 19.57
N LEU A 256 0.86 -5.53 18.51
CA LEU A 256 1.27 -4.16 18.19
C LEU A 256 0.05 -3.26 17.95
N MET A 257 -0.91 -3.72 17.15
CA MET A 257 -2.13 -2.96 16.86
C MET A 257 -3.00 -2.76 18.11
N LYS A 258 -3.07 -3.76 19.00
CA LYS A 258 -3.76 -3.66 20.29
C LYS A 258 -3.10 -2.65 21.22
N GLN A 259 -1.77 -2.61 21.24
CA GLN A 259 -1.03 -1.63 22.04
C GLN A 259 -1.23 -0.20 21.52
N LEU A 260 -1.37 -0.01 20.20
CA LEU A 260 -1.61 1.31 19.60
C LEU A 260 -3.06 1.78 19.76
N ARG A 261 -4.05 0.87 19.71
CA ARG A 261 -5.47 1.19 19.92
C ARG A 261 -5.67 1.89 21.27
N GLY A 262 -6.41 3.00 21.26
CA GLY A 262 -6.64 3.83 22.44
C GLY A 262 -5.45 4.70 22.88
N ARG A 263 -4.25 4.52 22.29
CA ARG A 263 -3.02 5.26 22.64
C ARG A 263 -2.56 6.23 21.55
N ILE A 264 -3.19 6.20 20.39
CA ILE A 264 -3.05 7.18 19.30
C ILE A 264 -4.45 7.60 18.79
N PRO A 265 -4.59 8.75 18.11
CA PRO A 265 -5.87 9.17 17.53
C PRO A 265 -6.42 8.08 16.59
N GLY A 266 -7.74 7.85 16.62
CA GLY A 266 -8.38 6.82 15.78
C GLY A 266 -8.12 7.01 14.28
N ILE A 267 -8.02 8.26 13.82
CA ILE A 267 -7.67 8.58 12.43
C ILE A 267 -6.22 8.19 12.08
N ALA A 268 -5.31 8.09 13.06
CA ALA A 268 -3.93 7.67 12.84
C ALA A 268 -3.78 6.15 12.76
N LEU A 269 -4.78 5.37 13.19
CA LEU A 269 -4.68 3.92 13.29
C LEU A 269 -5.15 3.28 11.97
N PRO A 270 -4.27 2.61 11.21
CA PRO A 270 -4.67 1.91 9.99
C PRO A 270 -5.38 0.60 10.33
N THR A 271 -5.99 -0.02 9.32
CA THR A 271 -6.43 -1.40 9.40
C THR A 271 -5.23 -2.33 9.17
N TYR A 272 -4.96 -3.25 10.09
CA TYR A 272 -3.97 -4.30 9.85
C TYR A 272 -4.62 -5.40 9.00
N VAL A 273 -3.99 -5.75 7.89
CA VAL A 273 -4.57 -6.66 6.89
C VAL A 273 -3.58 -7.73 6.46
N ILE A 274 -4.10 -8.90 6.14
CA ILE A 274 -3.38 -9.99 5.46
C ILE A 274 -4.01 -10.16 4.09
N ASP A 275 -3.20 -10.14 3.02
CA ASP A 275 -3.67 -10.58 1.70
C ASP A 275 -3.55 -12.11 1.64
N LEU A 276 -4.68 -12.79 1.54
CA LEU A 276 -4.74 -14.25 1.61
C LEU A 276 -4.08 -14.88 0.36
N PRO A 277 -3.28 -15.94 0.53
CA PRO A 277 -2.73 -16.68 -0.60
C PRO A 277 -3.79 -17.20 -1.57
N GLY A 278 -3.39 -17.45 -2.81
CA GLY A 278 -4.28 -17.95 -3.87
C GLY A 278 -5.29 -16.92 -4.38
N GLY A 279 -5.13 -15.64 -4.00
CA GLY A 279 -6.03 -14.58 -4.42
C GLY A 279 -7.30 -14.45 -3.57
N GLY A 280 -7.32 -15.02 -2.36
CA GLY A 280 -8.46 -14.88 -1.43
C GLY A 280 -8.73 -13.45 -0.97
N GLY A 281 -7.79 -12.54 -1.20
CA GLY A 281 -7.96 -11.12 -0.95
C GLY A 281 -7.57 -10.68 0.46
N LYS A 282 -7.57 -9.36 0.66
CA LYS A 282 -7.25 -8.69 1.91
C LYS A 282 -8.35 -8.91 2.94
N VAL A 283 -7.97 -9.47 4.09
CA VAL A 283 -8.82 -9.59 5.27
C VAL A 283 -8.27 -8.73 6.41
N PRO A 284 -9.12 -7.98 7.13
CA PRO A 284 -8.70 -7.31 8.35
C PRO A 284 -8.34 -8.33 9.43
N VAL A 285 -7.30 -8.05 10.18
CA VAL A 285 -6.91 -8.82 11.37
C VAL A 285 -7.07 -7.89 12.56
N ASP A 286 -8.12 -8.13 13.33
CA ASP A 286 -8.39 -7.36 14.54
C ASP A 286 -7.81 -8.05 15.78
N SER A 287 -7.73 -7.26 16.85
CA SER A 287 -7.67 -7.82 18.19
C SER A 287 -9.11 -7.89 18.62
N SER A 288 -9.67 -9.08 18.83
CA SER A 288 -11.02 -9.18 19.37
C SER A 288 -11.10 -8.41 20.71
N TYR A 289 -12.01 -7.44 20.78
CA TYR A 289 -12.34 -6.69 21.99
C TYR A 289 -13.67 -7.14 22.59
N SER A 290 -14.40 -8.02 21.91
CA SER A 290 -15.77 -8.40 22.24
C SER A 290 -15.90 -9.91 22.40
N GLU A 291 -16.62 -10.32 23.44
CA GLU A 291 -17.11 -11.67 23.65
C GLU A 291 -18.63 -11.59 23.79
N SER A 292 -19.38 -12.50 23.13
CA SER A 292 -20.83 -12.59 23.26
C SER A 292 -21.24 -13.89 23.94
N GLY A 293 -22.27 -13.82 24.79
CA GLY A 293 -22.86 -14.97 25.48
C GLY A 293 -24.11 -14.56 26.25
N ASP A 294 -25.13 -15.41 26.28
CA ASP A 294 -26.38 -15.22 27.05
C ASP A 294 -27.11 -13.88 26.81
N GLY A 295 -27.18 -13.41 25.55
CA GLY A 295 -27.84 -12.14 25.20
C GLY A 295 -27.12 -10.88 25.67
N LYS A 296 -25.86 -11.02 26.09
CA LYS A 296 -25.00 -9.94 26.58
C LYS A 296 -23.71 -9.87 25.77
N TYR A 297 -23.22 -8.64 25.61
CA TYR A 297 -21.93 -8.38 25.01
C TYR A 297 -20.95 -7.89 26.06
N ARG A 298 -19.78 -8.53 26.15
CA ARG A 298 -18.69 -8.09 27.02
C ARG A 298 -17.57 -7.52 26.17
N PHE A 299 -17.15 -6.31 26.53
CA PHE A 299 -16.07 -5.60 25.85
C PHE A 299 -14.90 -5.35 26.79
N LYS A 300 -13.69 -5.65 26.34
CA LYS A 300 -12.46 -5.25 27.02
C LYS A 300 -11.94 -3.98 26.37
N ASN A 301 -11.72 -2.90 27.12
CA ASN A 301 -11.16 -1.67 26.53
C ASN A 301 -9.63 -1.75 26.35
N TYR A 302 -9.02 -0.65 25.88
CA TYR A 302 -7.56 -0.56 25.65
C TYR A 302 -6.70 -0.63 26.94
N GLU A 303 -7.30 -0.37 28.11
CA GLU A 303 -6.71 -0.53 29.44
C GLU A 303 -6.90 -1.94 30.01
N GLY A 304 -7.73 -2.75 29.35
CA GLY A 304 -8.07 -4.09 29.80
C GLY A 304 -9.26 -4.16 30.76
N GLN A 305 -9.98 -3.06 30.97
CA GLN A 305 -11.19 -3.02 31.79
C GLN A 305 -12.36 -3.68 31.03
N LEU A 306 -13.18 -4.44 31.75
CA LEU A 306 -14.36 -5.12 31.20
C LEU A 306 -15.61 -4.25 31.35
N TYR A 307 -16.39 -4.19 30.28
CA TYR A 307 -17.68 -3.51 30.20
C TYR A 307 -18.71 -4.50 29.67
N GLU A 308 -19.92 -4.47 30.21
CA GLU A 308 -21.04 -5.28 29.71
C GLU A 308 -22.07 -4.34 29.07
N LEU A 309 -22.54 -4.71 27.89
CA LEU A 309 -23.60 -4.04 27.16
C LEU A 309 -24.75 -5.02 26.96
N SER A 310 -25.95 -4.64 27.39
CA SER A 310 -27.17 -5.35 27.04
C SER A 310 -27.49 -5.09 25.57
N ASP A 311 -27.83 -6.13 24.82
CA ASP A 311 -28.30 -5.96 23.44
C ASP A 311 -29.76 -5.50 23.41
N PHE A 312 -30.17 -4.89 22.30
CA PHE A 312 -31.56 -4.54 22.06
C PHE A 312 -32.37 -5.79 21.70
N ASN A 313 -33.29 -6.22 22.56
CA ASN A 313 -34.27 -7.24 22.22
C ASN A 313 -35.39 -6.59 21.40
N GLU A 314 -35.46 -6.88 20.09
CA GLU A 314 -36.56 -6.43 19.20
C GLU A 314 -37.95 -6.99 19.57
N SER A 315 -38.09 -7.73 20.67
CA SER A 315 -39.30 -8.47 21.06
C SER A 315 -40.10 -7.84 22.21
N GLU A 316 -39.82 -6.58 22.58
CA GLU A 316 -40.66 -5.71 23.43
C GLU A 316 -41.11 -4.46 22.67
#